data_AF-A0A812PZK6-F1
#
_entry.id   AF-A0A812PZK6-F1
#
_cell.length_a   1.000
_cell.length_b   1.000
_cell.length_c   1.000
_cell.angle_alpha   90.00
_cell.angle_beta   90.00
_cell.angle_gamma   90.00
#
_symmetry.space_group_name_H-M   'P 1'
#
loop_
_entity.id
_entity.type
_entity.pdbx_description
1 polymer ?
#
loop_
_entity_poly.entity_id
_entity_poly.type
_entity_poly.pdbx_seq_one_letter_code
_entity_poly.pdbx_strand_id
1 'polypeptide(L)'
;MPEEFFRFPYHAATSDLIRYALLYHHGGIYMDADFIVLKDLSPVVDRLADHDLVSYATVSNPRGVCSDSFSSNFIAGRKGSVFMKEMWEKQKKMITKHCPLSDKSKEIVCCFDDPNIECHIPFAGIGEGTSHPMLNQLHKNKVDMKTYCFADDESFVPDHFAYVLEHVPDLDQAIKYLEERNIKHGLDRMAFHMFNSIIPFKKYSCKKLFTKGTTVGQLYLTAFGTGRGTGPREADAGAKAFLKEHPDFQELQGKHEGGWPCKDAHKVAPSVSKFKAGFAADDAPAPPPEREAPAEEEGAGKEPANPTPVEATRAAPECRIYTYWEYEGLGPLYLRLNVESWRRNARACGEPVLVTLANVREHVPDVPEEFFRLPYPEARADFIKWGLVYNNGGIFIEPDVLMTQDIEALFKKTEEFDLVSSQEESDGVCTDQFNPAVVAGPRKSVYFKAVWRAHKSKLQNHCPIADKQKEIVCCFDDINDAWLPLKTVPASGARPKKNFTSKPEGAKLRARYCKEPSGLLLSQRVDPTTPSCMVSQLAANGIGGVHVLIVYQP
;
A
#
# COMPACT_ATOMS: atom_id res chain seq x y z
N MET A 1 -6.11 11.83 -1.61
CA MET A 1 -6.42 10.81 -2.65
C MET A 1 -7.94 10.80 -2.91
N PRO A 2 -8.46 10.32 -4.06
CA PRO A 2 -9.89 10.07 -4.21
C PRO A 2 -10.38 8.96 -3.27
N GLU A 3 -11.63 9.00 -2.81
CA GLU A 3 -12.18 8.02 -1.86
C GLU A 3 -12.13 6.58 -2.42
N GLU A 4 -12.29 6.44 -3.73
CA GLU A 4 -12.26 5.17 -4.46
C GLU A 4 -10.95 4.41 -4.30
N PHE A 5 -9.85 5.11 -4.05
CA PHE A 5 -8.55 4.49 -3.77
C PHE A 5 -8.61 3.54 -2.57
N PHE A 6 -9.33 3.91 -1.52
CA PHE A 6 -9.47 3.11 -0.29
C PHE A 6 -10.41 1.92 -0.47
N ARG A 7 -11.10 1.83 -1.62
CA ARG A 7 -11.99 0.73 -1.99
C ARG A 7 -11.33 -0.25 -2.97
N PHE A 8 -10.01 -0.18 -3.14
CA PHE A 8 -9.29 -1.09 -4.02
C PHE A 8 -9.26 -2.51 -3.45
N PRO A 9 -9.48 -3.54 -4.28
CA PRO A 9 -9.63 -4.91 -3.81
C PRO A 9 -8.31 -5.60 -3.41
N TYR A 10 -7.15 -5.00 -3.70
CA TYR A 10 -5.84 -5.59 -3.38
C TYR A 10 -4.68 -4.57 -3.44
N HIS A 11 -3.61 -4.81 -2.68
CA HIS A 11 -2.46 -3.92 -2.54
C HIS A 11 -1.66 -3.67 -3.83
N ALA A 12 -1.65 -4.61 -4.78
CA ALA A 12 -0.95 -4.39 -6.06
C ALA A 12 -1.61 -3.26 -6.87
N ALA A 13 -2.94 -3.15 -6.86
CA ALA A 13 -3.64 -2.01 -7.47
C ALA A 13 -3.29 -0.71 -6.73
N THR A 14 -3.21 -0.74 -5.41
CA THR A 14 -2.79 0.42 -4.60
C THR A 14 -1.38 0.88 -5.02
N SER A 15 -0.44 -0.05 -5.17
CA SER A 15 0.92 0.21 -5.63
C SER A 15 0.97 0.76 -7.07
N ASP A 16 0.16 0.22 -7.99
CA ASP A 16 0.06 0.69 -9.38
C ASP A 16 -0.35 2.17 -9.45
N LEU A 17 -1.19 2.65 -8.53
CA LEU A 17 -1.57 4.06 -8.45
C LEU A 17 -0.48 4.90 -7.75
N ILE A 18 -0.04 4.48 -6.57
CA ILE A 18 0.88 5.25 -5.72
C ILE A 18 2.21 5.51 -6.44
N ARG A 19 2.74 4.56 -7.22
CA ARG A 19 4.06 4.72 -7.84
C ARG A 19 4.16 5.93 -8.76
N TYR A 20 3.12 6.24 -9.54
CA TYR A 20 3.10 7.41 -10.40
C TYR A 20 2.92 8.71 -9.61
N ALA A 21 2.10 8.68 -8.55
CA ALA A 21 1.94 9.81 -7.64
C ALA A 21 3.28 10.16 -6.97
N LEU A 22 3.96 9.18 -6.38
CA LEU A 22 5.27 9.38 -5.74
C LEU A 22 6.29 9.95 -6.72
N LEU A 23 6.43 9.35 -7.91
CA LEU A 23 7.39 9.82 -8.91
C LEU A 23 7.04 11.20 -9.46
N TYR A 24 5.76 11.55 -9.60
CA TYR A 24 5.37 12.89 -10.01
C TYR A 24 5.77 13.94 -8.95
N HIS A 25 5.44 13.71 -7.68
CA HIS A 25 5.66 14.68 -6.59
C HIS A 25 7.12 14.74 -6.12
N HIS A 26 7.86 13.62 -6.20
CA HIS A 26 9.20 13.50 -5.62
C HIS A 26 10.30 13.15 -6.63
N GLY A 27 9.94 12.62 -7.81
CA GLY A 27 10.91 12.04 -8.74
C GLY A 27 11.55 10.76 -8.17
N GLY A 28 12.68 10.36 -8.76
CA GLY A 28 13.47 9.23 -8.28
C GLY A 28 13.14 7.92 -8.99
N ILE A 29 13.28 6.82 -8.27
CA ILE A 29 13.09 5.44 -8.77
C ILE A 29 12.04 4.76 -7.91
N TYR A 30 11.05 4.18 -8.55
CA TYR A 30 10.14 3.19 -7.97
C TYR A 30 10.50 1.81 -8.52
N MET A 31 10.57 0.82 -7.64
CA MET A 31 10.73 -0.58 -8.01
C MET A 31 9.90 -1.46 -7.09
N ASP A 32 9.36 -2.54 -7.62
CA ASP A 32 8.70 -3.56 -6.80
C ASP A 32 9.70 -4.19 -5.82
N ALA A 33 9.19 -4.66 -4.68
CA ALA A 33 10.02 -5.17 -3.58
C ALA A 33 10.72 -6.51 -3.89
N ASP A 34 10.39 -7.15 -5.01
CA ASP A 34 10.94 -8.42 -5.46
C ASP A 34 11.96 -8.26 -6.60
N PHE A 35 12.61 -7.10 -6.67
CA PHE A 35 13.81 -6.90 -7.48
C PHE A 35 15.08 -7.35 -6.77
N ILE A 36 16.02 -7.90 -7.54
CA ILE A 36 17.41 -8.14 -7.13
C ILE A 36 18.31 -7.25 -7.99
N VAL A 37 19.04 -6.33 -7.37
CA VAL A 37 19.98 -5.44 -8.06
C VAL A 37 21.38 -6.05 -8.04
N LEU A 38 22.00 -6.22 -9.21
CA LEU A 38 23.35 -6.81 -9.36
C LEU A 38 24.43 -5.78 -9.72
N LYS A 39 24.04 -4.67 -10.33
CA LYS A 39 24.96 -3.60 -10.79
C LYS A 39 24.46 -2.24 -10.28
N ASP A 40 25.34 -1.24 -10.37
CA ASP A 40 25.02 0.12 -9.96
C ASP A 40 23.84 0.70 -10.78
N LEU A 41 22.92 1.40 -10.10
CA LEU A 41 21.77 2.08 -10.72
C LEU A 41 22.09 3.49 -11.22
N SER A 42 23.34 3.95 -11.13
CA SER A 42 23.80 5.25 -11.63
C SER A 42 23.37 5.52 -13.08
N PRO A 43 23.42 4.55 -14.03
CA PRO A 43 22.90 4.79 -15.38
C PRO A 43 21.41 5.15 -15.42
N VAL A 44 20.60 4.68 -14.46
CA VAL A 44 19.19 5.09 -14.30
C VAL A 44 19.13 6.51 -13.76
N VAL A 45 19.88 6.80 -12.69
CA VAL A 45 19.90 8.09 -12.00
C VAL A 45 20.36 9.22 -12.93
N ASP A 46 21.41 8.99 -13.72
CA ASP A 46 21.96 9.97 -14.67
C ASP A 46 20.91 10.42 -15.68
N ARG A 47 20.01 9.52 -16.09
CA ARG A 47 18.92 9.80 -17.03
C ARG A 47 17.82 10.65 -16.39
N LEU A 48 17.68 10.66 -15.06
CA LEU A 48 16.68 11.48 -14.38
C LEU A 48 16.96 12.99 -14.48
N ALA A 49 18.14 13.40 -14.96
CA ALA A 49 18.45 14.80 -15.22
C ALA A 49 17.51 15.41 -16.28
N ASP A 50 17.10 14.62 -17.27
CA ASP A 50 16.33 15.12 -18.41
C ASP A 50 15.24 14.17 -18.94
N HIS A 51 15.06 12.99 -18.35
CA HIS A 51 14.01 12.04 -18.76
C HIS A 51 12.76 12.13 -17.88
N ASP A 52 11.60 12.14 -18.54
CA ASP A 52 10.28 12.09 -17.92
C ASP A 52 9.86 10.65 -17.57
N LEU A 53 10.38 9.65 -18.30
CA LEU A 53 10.17 8.23 -18.03
C LEU A 53 11.48 7.47 -18.26
N VAL A 54 11.90 6.70 -17.27
CA VAL A 54 12.95 5.69 -17.39
C VAL A 54 12.38 4.35 -16.92
N SER A 55 12.52 3.29 -17.72
CA SER A 55 11.99 1.96 -17.41
C SER A 55 12.83 0.88 -18.12
N TYR A 56 12.35 -0.36 -18.21
CA TYR A 56 12.91 -1.40 -19.06
C TYR A 56 11.83 -2.04 -19.93
N ALA A 57 12.24 -2.62 -21.04
CA ALA A 57 11.39 -3.32 -21.99
C ALA A 57 11.88 -4.76 -22.18
N THR A 58 10.95 -5.69 -22.40
CA THR A 58 11.26 -7.09 -22.77
C THR A 58 11.43 -7.25 -24.27
N VAL A 59 10.95 -6.28 -25.06
CA VAL A 59 11.09 -6.25 -26.52
C VAL A 59 12.31 -5.41 -26.89
N SER A 60 13.04 -5.87 -27.91
CA SER A 60 14.22 -5.18 -28.45
C SER A 60 13.92 -3.72 -28.80
N ASN A 61 14.81 -2.83 -28.40
CA ASN A 61 14.65 -1.41 -28.61
C ASN A 61 16.01 -0.71 -28.74
N PRO A 62 16.62 -0.75 -29.93
CA PRO A 62 18.00 -0.31 -30.14
C PRO A 62 18.21 1.20 -29.97
N ARG A 63 17.14 1.99 -29.84
CA ARG A 63 17.22 3.44 -29.62
C ARG A 63 17.08 3.82 -28.15
N GLY A 64 16.74 2.85 -27.29
CA GLY A 64 16.45 3.10 -25.89
C GLY A 64 15.22 3.99 -25.67
N VAL A 65 14.43 4.38 -26.66
CA VAL A 65 13.25 5.24 -26.47
C VAL A 65 12.05 4.38 -26.12
N CYS A 66 11.43 4.52 -24.94
CA CYS A 66 10.32 3.65 -24.56
C CYS A 66 9.23 3.56 -25.62
N SER A 67 8.92 2.33 -26.04
CA SER A 67 7.74 2.01 -26.83
C SER A 67 6.53 1.82 -25.91
N ASP A 68 5.40 1.42 -26.48
CA ASP A 68 4.20 1.01 -25.74
C ASP A 68 4.31 -0.37 -25.09
N SER A 69 5.52 -0.86 -24.86
CA SER A 69 5.77 -2.14 -24.19
C SER A 69 6.96 -1.98 -23.24
N PHE A 70 6.70 -1.37 -22.09
CA PHE A 70 7.66 -1.20 -20.99
C PHE A 70 7.08 -1.74 -19.68
N SER A 71 7.92 -2.12 -18.72
CA SER A 71 7.41 -2.62 -17.44
C SER A 71 7.09 -1.49 -16.47
N SER A 72 5.93 -1.55 -15.83
CA SER A 72 5.61 -0.61 -14.74
C SER A 72 6.13 -1.05 -13.37
N ASN A 73 6.72 -2.24 -13.25
CA ASN A 73 7.29 -2.77 -12.00
C ASN A 73 8.64 -2.13 -11.63
N PHE A 74 9.28 -1.48 -12.61
CA PHE A 74 10.37 -0.55 -12.40
C PHE A 74 10.13 0.68 -13.27
N ILE A 75 9.98 1.83 -12.63
CA ILE A 75 9.85 3.11 -13.30
C ILE A 75 10.61 4.17 -12.53
N ALA A 76 11.19 5.10 -13.25
CA ALA A 76 11.88 6.23 -12.68
C ALA A 76 11.56 7.48 -13.51
N GLY A 77 11.68 8.65 -12.90
CA GLY A 77 11.40 9.90 -13.57
C GLY A 77 11.85 11.08 -12.73
N ARG A 78 12.11 12.20 -13.40
CA ARG A 78 12.36 13.46 -12.70
C ARG A 78 11.10 13.95 -11.97
N LYS A 79 11.29 14.68 -10.88
CA LYS A 79 10.20 15.40 -10.20
C LYS A 79 9.47 16.31 -11.19
N GLY A 80 8.14 16.28 -11.18
CA GLY A 80 7.32 17.05 -12.11
C GLY A 80 7.35 16.53 -13.55
N SER A 81 7.80 15.29 -13.78
CA SER A 81 7.75 14.63 -15.09
C SER A 81 6.39 14.79 -15.76
N VAL A 82 6.41 15.14 -17.05
CA VAL A 82 5.19 15.30 -17.85
C VAL A 82 4.43 13.98 -17.94
N PHE A 83 5.15 12.88 -18.18
CA PHE A 83 4.56 11.55 -18.26
C PHE A 83 3.92 11.13 -16.93
N MET A 84 4.64 11.28 -15.80
CA MET A 84 4.13 10.88 -14.49
C MET A 84 2.91 11.70 -14.09
N LYS A 85 2.88 12.99 -14.43
CA LYS A 85 1.72 13.86 -14.20
C LYS A 85 0.49 13.38 -14.97
N GLU A 86 0.63 13.17 -16.28
CA GLU A 86 -0.48 12.73 -17.14
C GLU A 86 -1.01 11.36 -16.72
N MET A 87 -0.11 10.45 -16.32
CA MET A 87 -0.47 9.17 -15.72
C MET A 87 -1.27 9.32 -14.44
N TRP A 88 -0.75 10.09 -13.49
CA TRP A 88 -1.40 10.33 -12.21
C TRP A 88 -2.80 10.92 -12.36
N GLU A 89 -2.95 11.96 -13.20
CA GLU A 89 -4.24 12.58 -13.48
C GLU A 89 -5.21 11.64 -14.20
N LYS A 90 -4.71 10.78 -15.10
CA LYS A 90 -5.52 9.79 -15.80
C LYS A 90 -6.03 8.72 -14.84
N GLN A 91 -5.16 8.16 -14.01
CA GLN A 91 -5.55 7.12 -13.05
C GLN A 91 -6.59 7.66 -12.05
N LYS A 92 -6.39 8.87 -11.52
CA LYS A 92 -7.41 9.55 -10.69
C LYS A 92 -8.77 9.60 -11.38
N LYS A 93 -8.82 10.11 -12.62
CA LYS A 93 -10.07 10.18 -13.40
C LYS A 93 -10.70 8.82 -13.67
N MET A 94 -9.89 7.78 -13.83
CA MET A 94 -10.39 6.42 -14.06
C MET A 94 -11.06 5.86 -12.82
N ILE A 95 -10.47 6.05 -11.65
CA ILE A 95 -10.99 5.46 -10.40
C ILE A 95 -12.21 6.22 -9.89
N THR A 96 -12.30 7.53 -10.15
CA THR A 96 -13.51 8.34 -9.86
C THR A 96 -14.66 8.12 -10.84
N LYS A 97 -14.48 7.27 -11.86
CA LYS A 97 -15.55 6.96 -12.81
C LYS A 97 -16.36 5.78 -12.28
N HIS A 98 -17.57 6.10 -11.82
CA HIS A 98 -18.50 5.07 -11.36
C HIS A 98 -19.17 4.34 -12.53
N CYS A 99 -19.45 3.05 -12.36
CA CYS A 99 -20.24 2.26 -13.30
C CYS A 99 -21.36 1.48 -12.60
N PRO A 100 -22.36 0.98 -13.35
CA PRO A 100 -23.42 0.18 -12.77
C PRO A 100 -22.87 -1.16 -12.25
N LEU A 101 -23.49 -1.71 -11.20
CA LEU A 101 -23.08 -2.99 -10.62
C LEU A 101 -23.10 -4.17 -11.60
N SER A 102 -23.90 -4.06 -12.68
CA SER A 102 -23.88 -5.02 -13.79
C SER A 102 -22.53 -5.17 -14.46
N ASP A 103 -21.63 -4.19 -14.30
CA ASP A 103 -20.34 -4.13 -14.95
C ASP A 103 -19.22 -4.70 -14.09
N LYS A 104 -19.50 -5.15 -12.87
CA LYS A 104 -18.51 -5.72 -11.94
C LYS A 104 -17.79 -6.96 -12.48
N SER A 105 -18.39 -7.67 -13.43
CA SER A 105 -17.79 -8.85 -14.09
C SER A 105 -17.03 -8.51 -15.39
N LYS A 106 -17.06 -7.24 -15.83
CA LYS A 106 -16.33 -6.81 -17.03
C LYS A 106 -14.90 -6.49 -16.62
N GLU A 107 -13.91 -6.84 -17.44
CA GLU A 107 -12.49 -6.52 -17.22
C GLU A 107 -12.19 -5.03 -17.48
N ILE A 108 -12.79 -4.15 -16.67
CA ILE A 108 -12.61 -2.71 -16.74
C ILE A 108 -12.34 -2.14 -15.35
N VAL A 109 -11.52 -1.09 -15.27
CA VAL A 109 -11.36 -0.32 -14.03
C VAL A 109 -12.67 0.39 -13.75
N CYS A 110 -13.30 0.05 -12.62
CA CYS A 110 -14.61 0.56 -12.27
C CYS A 110 -14.81 0.63 -10.76
N CYS A 111 -15.31 1.77 -10.28
CA CYS A 111 -15.82 1.89 -8.92
C CYS A 111 -17.35 2.05 -8.96
N PHE A 112 -18.01 1.90 -7.82
CA PHE A 112 -19.46 1.84 -7.74
C PHE A 112 -20.00 2.97 -6.85
N ASP A 113 -21.23 3.40 -7.14
CA ASP A 113 -21.91 4.45 -6.34
C ASP A 113 -22.14 4.02 -4.88
N ASP A 114 -22.24 2.72 -4.62
CA ASP A 114 -22.30 2.20 -3.25
C ASP A 114 -20.88 2.18 -2.65
N PRO A 115 -20.59 3.00 -1.62
CA PRO A 115 -19.28 3.06 -0.99
C PRO A 115 -18.89 1.74 -0.31
N ASN A 116 -19.86 0.87 0.02
CA ASN A 116 -19.61 -0.42 0.64
C ASN A 116 -19.19 -1.50 -0.36
N ILE A 117 -19.18 -1.18 -1.65
CA ILE A 117 -18.80 -2.12 -2.71
C ILE A 117 -17.39 -1.75 -3.18
N GLU A 118 -16.47 -2.69 -2.99
CA GLU A 118 -15.11 -2.61 -3.54
C GLU A 118 -15.13 -2.34 -5.04
N CYS A 119 -14.19 -1.52 -5.50
CA CYS A 119 -13.96 -1.30 -6.92
C CYS A 119 -13.58 -2.62 -7.61
N HIS A 120 -13.92 -2.73 -8.90
CA HIS A 120 -13.35 -3.74 -9.77
C HIS A 120 -12.11 -3.18 -10.47
N ILE A 121 -10.93 -3.67 -10.10
CA ILE A 121 -9.66 -3.29 -10.72
C ILE A 121 -9.03 -4.54 -11.34
N PRO A 122 -9.07 -4.71 -12.67
CA PRO A 122 -8.37 -5.80 -13.35
C PRO A 122 -6.87 -5.75 -13.06
N PHE A 123 -6.22 -6.92 -13.04
CA PHE A 123 -4.78 -7.01 -12.83
C PHE A 123 -4.02 -6.14 -13.84
N ALA A 124 -3.09 -5.31 -13.38
CA ALA A 124 -2.36 -4.31 -14.16
C ALA A 124 -3.24 -3.29 -14.93
N GLY A 125 -4.56 -3.25 -14.68
CA GLY A 125 -5.49 -2.41 -15.44
C GLY A 125 -5.22 -0.90 -15.25
N ILE A 126 -4.91 -0.49 -14.02
CA ILE A 126 -4.50 0.89 -13.71
C ILE A 126 -2.98 1.10 -13.88
N GLY A 127 -2.17 0.04 -13.85
CA GLY A 127 -0.73 0.08 -14.15
C GLY A 127 -0.43 0.09 -15.66
N GLU A 128 0.05 -1.03 -16.19
CA GLU A 128 0.45 -1.19 -17.61
C GLU A 128 -0.73 -0.96 -18.59
N GLY A 129 -1.92 -1.44 -18.24
CA GLY A 129 -3.13 -1.26 -19.05
C GLY A 129 -3.54 0.20 -19.26
N THR A 130 -3.05 1.11 -18.42
CA THR A 130 -3.26 2.56 -18.56
C THR A 130 -2.02 3.26 -19.10
N SER A 131 -0.83 2.85 -18.66
CA SER A 131 0.42 3.54 -18.97
C SER A 131 0.92 3.34 -20.40
N HIS A 132 0.74 2.16 -20.99
CA HIS A 132 1.12 1.95 -22.39
C HIS A 132 0.26 2.78 -23.35
N PRO A 133 -1.10 2.78 -23.26
CA PRO A 133 -1.92 3.65 -24.10
C PRO A 133 -1.66 5.14 -23.88
N MET A 134 -1.36 5.55 -22.65
CA MET A 134 -1.04 6.95 -22.33
C MET A 134 0.25 7.39 -23.03
N LEU A 135 1.32 6.59 -22.96
CA LEU A 135 2.58 6.89 -23.64
C LEU A 135 2.36 7.07 -25.16
N ASN A 136 1.60 6.16 -25.78
CA ASN A 136 1.21 6.26 -27.18
C ASN A 136 0.42 7.54 -27.49
N GLN A 137 -0.54 7.90 -26.62
CA GLN A 137 -1.33 9.12 -26.77
C GLN A 137 -0.45 10.37 -26.71
N LEU A 138 0.50 10.44 -25.78
CA LEU A 138 1.40 11.58 -25.63
C LEU A 138 2.36 11.72 -26.83
N HIS A 139 2.90 10.61 -27.34
CA HIS A 139 3.69 10.60 -28.58
C HIS A 139 2.86 11.07 -29.78
N LYS A 140 1.63 10.57 -29.93
CA LYS A 140 0.71 10.98 -31.01
C LYS A 140 0.39 12.47 -30.95
N ASN A 141 0.24 13.01 -29.74
CA ASN A 141 0.00 14.43 -29.49
C ASN A 141 1.26 15.28 -29.60
N LYS A 142 2.43 14.68 -29.89
CA LYS A 142 3.73 15.36 -29.97
C LYS A 142 4.05 16.15 -28.70
N VAL A 143 3.69 15.60 -27.54
CA VAL A 143 4.05 16.18 -26.24
C VAL A 143 5.57 16.09 -26.11
N ASP A 144 6.20 17.21 -25.78
CA ASP A 144 7.65 17.27 -25.55
C ASP A 144 7.98 16.59 -24.22
N MET A 145 8.57 15.40 -24.31
CA MET A 145 9.03 14.60 -23.18
C MET A 145 10.13 13.65 -23.65
N LYS A 146 11.04 13.28 -22.75
CA LYS A 146 12.08 12.29 -23.04
C LYS A 146 11.80 10.98 -22.29
N THR A 147 11.93 9.86 -23.00
CA THR A 147 11.74 8.53 -22.43
C THR A 147 12.94 7.65 -22.69
N TYR A 148 13.30 6.79 -21.73
CA TYR A 148 14.36 5.81 -21.88
C TYR A 148 13.94 4.43 -21.34
N CYS A 149 14.11 3.38 -22.14
CA CYS A 149 13.87 2.01 -21.74
C CYS A 149 15.12 1.17 -21.94
N PHE A 150 15.63 0.58 -20.87
CA PHE A 150 16.65 -0.46 -20.94
C PHE A 150 16.06 -1.69 -21.63
N ALA A 151 16.67 -2.12 -22.74
CA ALA A 151 16.16 -3.22 -23.56
C ALA A 151 17.32 -4.13 -23.97
N ASP A 152 17.00 -5.24 -24.64
CA ASP A 152 18.00 -6.18 -25.15
C ASP A 152 18.95 -6.65 -24.04
N ASP A 153 20.25 -6.41 -24.19
CA ASP A 153 21.25 -6.79 -23.22
C ASP A 153 21.30 -5.93 -21.95
N GLU A 154 20.62 -4.79 -21.97
CA GLU A 154 20.47 -3.91 -20.82
C GLU A 154 19.16 -4.14 -20.04
N SER A 155 18.21 -4.89 -20.61
CA SER A 155 16.92 -5.15 -19.96
C SER A 155 17.09 -5.82 -18.61
N PHE A 156 16.22 -5.48 -17.66
CA PHE A 156 16.27 -6.06 -16.30
C PHE A 156 15.63 -7.46 -16.27
N VAL A 157 14.78 -7.76 -17.24
CA VAL A 157 14.18 -9.09 -17.37
C VAL A 157 14.53 -9.59 -18.76
N PRO A 158 15.53 -10.48 -18.89
CA PRO A 158 15.78 -11.15 -20.15
C PRO A 158 14.52 -11.88 -20.61
N ASP A 159 14.36 -12.00 -21.92
CA ASP A 159 13.27 -12.79 -22.48
C ASP A 159 13.30 -14.24 -21.91
N HIS A 160 12.13 -14.84 -21.74
CA HIS A 160 11.95 -16.14 -21.09
C HIS A 160 12.47 -16.28 -19.64
N PHE A 161 12.87 -15.21 -18.96
CA PHE A 161 13.45 -15.33 -17.62
C PHE A 161 12.48 -15.92 -16.58
N ALA A 162 11.19 -15.57 -16.63
CA ALA A 162 10.18 -16.19 -15.77
C ALA A 162 10.09 -17.73 -15.95
N TYR A 163 10.24 -18.21 -17.19
CA TYR A 163 10.28 -19.64 -17.47
C TYR A 163 11.52 -20.30 -16.86
N VAL A 164 12.70 -19.67 -17.01
CA VAL A 164 13.95 -20.16 -16.41
C VAL A 164 13.81 -20.29 -14.90
N LEU A 165 13.23 -19.28 -14.26
CA LEU A 165 13.02 -19.26 -12.82
C LEU A 165 12.10 -20.38 -12.32
N GLU A 166 11.04 -20.69 -13.06
CA GLU A 166 10.05 -21.70 -12.69
C GLU A 166 10.47 -23.13 -13.05
N HIS A 167 11.12 -23.31 -14.20
CA HIS A 167 11.32 -24.63 -14.82
C HIS A 167 12.78 -25.06 -14.93
N VAL A 168 13.74 -24.13 -14.86
CA VAL A 168 15.17 -24.40 -15.08
C VAL A 168 15.98 -23.89 -13.88
N PRO A 169 15.81 -24.50 -12.69
CA PRO A 169 16.46 -24.02 -11.48
C PRO A 169 17.97 -24.26 -11.47
N ASP A 170 18.48 -25.21 -12.27
CA ASP A 170 19.90 -25.50 -12.43
C ASP A 170 20.59 -24.44 -13.29
N LEU A 171 21.74 -23.93 -12.82
CA LEU A 171 22.42 -22.79 -13.39
C LEU A 171 22.98 -23.06 -14.79
N ASP A 172 23.65 -24.20 -14.99
CA ASP A 172 24.29 -24.52 -16.26
C ASP A 172 23.23 -24.76 -17.33
N GLN A 173 22.11 -25.41 -16.95
CA GLN A 173 20.94 -25.56 -17.82
C GLN A 173 20.28 -24.22 -18.14
N ALA A 174 20.18 -23.30 -17.18
CA ALA A 174 19.61 -21.97 -17.40
C ALA A 174 20.45 -21.13 -18.36
N ILE A 175 21.78 -21.12 -18.20
CA ILE A 175 22.70 -20.41 -19.10
C ILE A 175 22.56 -20.97 -20.51
N LYS A 176 22.65 -22.29 -20.66
CA LYS A 176 22.48 -22.97 -21.96
C LYS A 176 21.12 -22.64 -22.59
N TYR A 177 20.04 -22.67 -21.82
CA TYR A 177 18.68 -22.37 -22.29
C TYR A 177 18.56 -20.95 -22.86
N LEU A 178 19.19 -19.97 -22.21
CA LEU A 178 19.22 -18.56 -22.63
C LEU A 178 20.11 -18.37 -23.87
N GLU A 179 21.29 -18.99 -23.90
CA GLU A 179 22.22 -18.92 -25.03
C GLU A 179 21.64 -19.52 -26.32
N GLU A 180 20.95 -20.66 -26.22
CA GLU A 180 20.25 -21.30 -27.35
C GLU A 180 19.15 -20.41 -27.95
N ARG A 181 18.69 -19.41 -27.19
CA ARG A 181 17.72 -18.37 -27.62
C ARG A 181 18.38 -17.05 -28.01
N ASN A 182 19.70 -17.03 -28.16
CA ASN A 182 20.48 -15.84 -28.47
C ASN A 182 20.35 -14.74 -27.41
N ILE A 183 20.05 -15.10 -26.15
CA ILE A 183 20.02 -14.18 -25.00
C ILE A 183 21.40 -14.25 -24.33
N LYS A 184 22.34 -13.51 -24.89
CA LYS A 184 23.72 -13.46 -24.38
C LYS A 184 23.72 -12.76 -23.03
N HIS A 185 24.58 -13.24 -22.12
CA HIS A 185 24.75 -12.65 -20.80
C HIS A 185 23.42 -12.50 -20.02
N GLY A 186 22.47 -13.41 -20.23
CA GLY A 186 21.11 -13.28 -19.66
C GLY A 186 21.06 -13.25 -18.12
N LEU A 187 22.10 -13.73 -17.42
CA LEU A 187 22.20 -13.62 -15.95
C LEU A 187 23.12 -12.47 -15.48
N ASP A 188 23.65 -11.66 -16.40
CA ASP A 188 24.50 -10.50 -16.11
C ASP A 188 23.78 -9.18 -16.46
N ARG A 189 22.57 -8.99 -15.90
CA ARG A 189 21.80 -7.75 -16.03
C ARG A 189 22.01 -6.82 -14.85
N MET A 190 21.55 -5.58 -14.97
CA MET A 190 21.66 -4.57 -13.90
C MET A 190 20.82 -4.93 -12.68
N ALA A 191 19.59 -5.36 -12.91
CA ALA A 191 18.66 -5.83 -11.91
C ALA A 191 17.79 -6.94 -12.50
N PHE A 192 17.06 -7.67 -11.67
CA PHE A 192 16.12 -8.72 -12.06
C PHE A 192 14.82 -8.59 -11.28
N HIS A 193 13.69 -8.51 -11.99
CA HIS A 193 12.37 -8.69 -11.39
C HIS A 193 12.12 -10.19 -11.20
N MET A 194 11.85 -10.62 -9.98
CA MET A 194 11.77 -12.04 -9.65
C MET A 194 10.35 -12.61 -9.68
N PHE A 195 9.34 -11.78 -9.95
CA PHE A 195 7.94 -12.16 -10.07
C PHE A 195 7.47 -13.03 -8.89
N ASN A 196 7.32 -12.46 -7.69
CA ASN A 196 6.94 -13.22 -6.48
C ASN A 196 5.62 -14.00 -6.63
N SER A 197 4.75 -13.60 -7.56
CA SER A 197 3.55 -14.36 -7.95
C SER A 197 3.87 -15.70 -8.63
N ILE A 198 4.99 -15.77 -9.35
CA ILE A 198 5.50 -16.97 -10.05
C ILE A 198 6.47 -17.73 -9.14
N ILE A 199 7.39 -17.03 -8.48
CA ILE A 199 8.33 -17.59 -7.50
C ILE A 199 7.92 -17.15 -6.09
N PRO A 200 7.12 -17.93 -5.36
CA PRO A 200 6.74 -17.57 -4.00
C PRO A 200 7.97 -17.60 -3.08
N PHE A 201 8.53 -16.43 -2.78
CA PHE A 201 9.75 -16.27 -1.98
C PHE A 201 9.64 -16.92 -0.60
N LYS A 202 8.42 -17.05 -0.07
CA LYS A 202 8.12 -17.79 1.17
C LYS A 202 8.65 -19.25 1.18
N LYS A 203 8.96 -19.84 0.02
CA LYS A 203 9.52 -21.21 -0.09
C LYS A 203 11.05 -21.25 -0.03
N TYR A 204 11.72 -20.10 -0.04
CA TYR A 204 13.17 -19.99 -0.06
C TYR A 204 13.71 -19.72 1.35
N SER A 205 14.60 -20.60 1.80
CA SER A 205 15.41 -20.38 3.00
C SER A 205 16.75 -19.74 2.62
N CYS A 206 17.46 -19.18 3.60
CA CYS A 206 18.85 -18.71 3.44
C CYS A 206 19.72 -19.72 2.67
N LYS A 207 19.62 -21.01 3.01
CA LYS A 207 20.36 -22.06 2.31
C LYS A 207 20.02 -22.12 0.81
N LYS A 208 18.73 -22.07 0.46
CA LYS A 208 18.28 -22.12 -0.94
C LYS A 208 18.68 -20.87 -1.73
N LEU A 209 18.56 -19.69 -1.12
CA LEU A 209 18.92 -18.41 -1.77
C LEU A 209 20.39 -18.33 -2.15
N PHE A 210 21.28 -19.03 -1.43
CA PHE A 210 22.72 -19.02 -1.70
C PHE A 210 23.25 -20.40 -2.15
N THR A 211 22.40 -21.22 -2.79
CA THR A 211 22.81 -22.54 -3.30
C THR A 211 23.57 -22.40 -4.63
N LYS A 212 24.86 -22.75 -4.64
CA LYS A 212 25.66 -22.82 -5.87
C LYS A 212 25.00 -23.73 -6.91
N GLY A 213 25.19 -23.40 -8.19
CA GLY A 213 24.65 -24.20 -9.29
C GLY A 213 23.15 -24.05 -9.47
N THR A 214 22.50 -23.10 -8.78
CA THR A 214 21.10 -22.75 -9.07
C THR A 214 21.00 -21.33 -9.61
N THR A 215 20.01 -21.06 -10.48
CA THR A 215 19.80 -19.74 -11.08
C THR A 215 19.57 -18.66 -10.02
N VAL A 216 18.61 -18.88 -9.10
CA VAL A 216 18.36 -17.96 -7.97
C VAL A 216 19.61 -17.81 -7.10
N GLY A 217 20.30 -18.92 -6.83
CA GLY A 217 21.56 -18.92 -6.10
C GLY A 217 22.61 -18.03 -6.75
N GLN A 218 22.78 -18.10 -8.06
CA GLN A 218 23.74 -17.29 -8.81
C GLN A 218 23.41 -15.80 -8.71
N LEU A 219 22.14 -15.42 -8.80
CA LEU A 219 21.72 -14.01 -8.71
C LEU A 219 22.03 -13.43 -7.33
N TYR A 220 21.65 -14.12 -6.25
CA TYR A 220 21.97 -13.70 -4.88
C TYR A 220 23.48 -13.74 -4.61
N LEU A 221 24.19 -14.76 -5.09
CA LEU A 221 25.65 -14.81 -4.99
C LEU A 221 26.32 -13.64 -5.72
N THR A 222 25.76 -13.18 -6.84
CA THR A 222 26.30 -12.03 -7.59
C THR A 222 25.97 -10.71 -6.89
N ALA A 223 24.73 -10.52 -6.46
CA ALA A 223 24.26 -9.32 -5.77
C ALA A 223 25.08 -9.03 -4.50
N PHE A 224 25.36 -10.07 -3.70
CA PHE A 224 26.07 -9.92 -2.43
C PHE A 224 27.57 -10.22 -2.51
N GLY A 225 28.05 -10.86 -3.58
CA GLY A 225 29.43 -11.35 -3.67
C GLY A 225 30.38 -10.48 -4.47
N THR A 226 29.90 -9.55 -5.28
CA THR A 226 30.76 -8.74 -6.16
C THR A 226 31.42 -7.56 -5.44
N GLY A 227 30.86 -7.11 -4.31
CA GLY A 227 31.23 -5.85 -3.68
C GLY A 227 31.09 -4.64 -4.63
N ARG A 228 30.26 -4.79 -5.68
CA ARG A 228 29.90 -3.72 -6.62
C ARG A 228 28.68 -3.01 -6.05
N GLY A 229 28.78 -1.69 -5.98
CA GLY A 229 28.07 -0.86 -5.00
C GLY A 229 29.16 -0.25 -4.13
N THR A 230 29.38 1.05 -4.26
CA THR A 230 30.49 1.86 -3.72
C THR A 230 30.50 1.96 -2.18
N GLY A 231 30.04 0.92 -1.50
CA GLY A 231 29.49 1.03 -0.16
C GLY A 231 28.14 1.76 -0.19
N PRO A 232 27.41 1.74 0.92
CA PRO A 232 26.30 2.68 1.09
C PRO A 232 26.82 4.11 0.90
N ARG A 233 26.15 4.92 0.07
CA ARG A 233 26.36 6.37 0.11
C ARG A 233 26.06 6.85 1.53
N GLU A 234 26.73 7.91 1.96
CA GLU A 234 26.38 8.55 3.22
C GLU A 234 24.89 8.92 3.16
N ALA A 235 24.12 8.35 4.08
CA ALA A 235 22.70 8.60 4.13
C ALA A 235 22.46 10.12 4.26
N ASP A 236 21.55 10.67 3.47
CA ASP A 236 21.10 12.04 3.66
C ASP A 236 20.34 12.19 5.00
N ALA A 237 19.85 13.37 5.34
CA ALA A 237 19.15 13.57 6.61
C ALA A 237 17.91 12.67 6.76
N GLY A 238 17.17 12.41 5.69
CA GLY A 238 15.97 11.56 5.70
C GLY A 238 16.34 10.07 5.75
N ALA A 239 17.35 9.64 5.02
CA ALA A 239 17.89 8.29 5.10
C ALA A 239 18.64 8.04 6.42
N LYS A 240 19.27 9.05 7.02
CA LYS A 240 19.89 8.96 8.35
C LYS A 240 18.84 8.89 9.43
N ALA A 241 17.76 9.65 9.30
CA ALA A 241 16.56 9.49 10.12
C ALA A 241 16.08 8.04 10.00
N PHE A 242 15.69 7.60 8.79
CA PHE A 242 15.27 6.23 8.50
C PHE A 242 16.23 5.19 9.11
N LEU A 243 17.52 5.24 8.82
CA LEU A 243 18.48 4.25 9.32
C LEU A 243 18.68 4.34 10.84
N LYS A 244 18.67 5.55 11.41
CA LYS A 244 18.71 5.75 12.87
C LYS A 244 17.51 5.11 13.53
N GLU A 245 16.36 5.11 12.88
CA GLU A 245 15.13 4.57 13.41
C GLU A 245 14.89 3.12 13.03
N HIS A 246 15.56 2.65 11.98
CA HIS A 246 15.60 1.27 11.57
C HIS A 246 17.01 0.74 11.86
N PRO A 247 17.42 0.64 13.14
CA PRO A 247 18.75 0.16 13.48
C PRO A 247 18.91 -1.29 13.05
N ASP A 248 17.85 -2.04 12.78
CA ASP A 248 17.95 -3.37 12.18
C ASP A 248 18.43 -3.30 10.73
N PHE A 249 18.15 -2.23 9.99
CA PHE A 249 18.79 -1.97 8.70
C PHE A 249 20.24 -1.56 8.90
N GLN A 250 20.56 -0.73 9.91
CA GLN A 250 21.96 -0.45 10.28
C GLN A 250 22.69 -1.67 10.84
N GLU A 251 21.99 -2.58 11.52
CA GLU A 251 22.50 -3.80 12.13
C GLU A 251 22.61 -4.88 11.06
N LEU A 252 21.71 -4.94 10.07
CA LEU A 252 21.89 -5.75 8.86
C LEU A 252 23.08 -5.18 8.08
N GLN A 253 23.13 -3.87 7.86
CA GLN A 253 24.22 -3.19 7.18
C GLN A 253 25.55 -3.33 7.92
N GLY A 254 25.56 -3.39 9.25
CA GLY A 254 26.75 -3.52 10.10
C GLY A 254 27.11 -4.97 10.46
N LYS A 255 26.14 -5.90 10.54
CA LYS A 255 26.40 -7.35 10.61
C LYS A 255 26.94 -7.86 9.30
N HIS A 256 26.52 -7.23 8.21
CA HIS A 256 26.92 -7.65 6.88
C HIS A 256 28.09 -6.80 6.39
N GLU A 257 28.21 -5.50 6.68
CA GLU A 257 29.27 -4.59 6.16
C GLU A 257 29.47 -4.73 4.63
N GLY A 258 28.37 -4.97 3.89
CA GLY A 258 28.43 -5.34 2.46
C GLY A 258 28.76 -6.81 2.18
N GLY A 259 28.77 -7.65 3.21
CA GLY A 259 28.97 -9.09 3.23
C GLY A 259 27.66 -9.89 3.25
N TRP A 260 27.75 -11.17 3.56
CA TRP A 260 26.68 -12.13 3.27
C TRP A 260 25.54 -12.11 4.31
N PRO A 261 24.26 -11.96 3.91
CA PRO A 261 23.12 -11.87 4.84
C PRO A 261 22.87 -13.17 5.63
N CYS A 262 23.38 -14.30 5.14
CA CYS A 262 23.25 -15.59 5.81
C CYS A 262 24.60 -16.03 6.40
N LYS A 263 24.61 -16.40 7.70
CA LYS A 263 25.83 -16.76 8.45
C LYS A 263 26.70 -17.85 7.81
N ASP A 264 26.15 -18.69 6.93
CA ASP A 264 26.90 -19.72 6.21
C ASP A 264 27.04 -19.46 4.70
N ALA A 265 26.43 -18.40 4.16
CA ALA A 265 26.49 -18.13 2.72
C ALA A 265 27.93 -17.88 2.25
N HIS A 266 28.78 -17.28 3.08
CA HIS A 266 30.21 -17.11 2.76
C HIS A 266 30.98 -18.44 2.61
N LYS A 267 30.55 -19.54 3.27
CA LYS A 267 31.18 -20.86 3.14
C LYS A 267 30.85 -21.52 1.81
N VAL A 268 29.68 -21.18 1.26
CA VAL A 268 29.20 -21.61 -0.05
C VAL A 268 29.34 -20.53 -1.12
N ALA A 269 29.94 -19.39 -0.83
CA ALA A 269 30.32 -18.42 -1.84
C ALA A 269 31.75 -18.73 -2.32
N PRO A 270 32.05 -18.66 -3.63
CA PRO A 270 33.44 -18.57 -4.07
C PRO A 270 34.10 -17.37 -3.37
N SER A 271 35.39 -17.47 -3.01
CA SER A 271 36.07 -16.31 -2.41
C SER A 271 35.92 -15.11 -3.34
N VAL A 272 35.45 -13.98 -2.79
CA VAL A 272 35.20 -12.72 -3.51
C VAL A 272 36.41 -12.31 -4.38
N SER A 273 37.61 -12.69 -3.97
CA SER A 273 38.86 -12.51 -4.72
C SER A 273 38.90 -13.15 -6.11
N LYS A 274 38.20 -14.27 -6.36
CA LYS A 274 38.17 -14.91 -7.69
C LYS A 274 37.21 -14.23 -8.67
N PHE A 275 36.15 -13.59 -8.18
CA PHE A 275 35.19 -12.88 -9.05
C PHE A 275 35.75 -11.56 -9.59
N LYS A 276 36.60 -10.86 -8.82
CA LYS A 276 37.26 -9.64 -9.30
C LYS A 276 38.19 -9.86 -10.50
N ALA A 277 38.74 -11.07 -10.67
CA ALA A 277 39.71 -11.38 -11.73
C ALA A 277 39.08 -11.68 -13.10
N GLY A 278 37.77 -11.99 -13.16
CA GLY A 278 37.09 -12.35 -14.41
C GLY A 278 36.41 -11.19 -15.14
N PHE A 279 36.34 -10.02 -14.50
CA PHE A 279 35.69 -8.82 -15.05
C PHE A 279 36.64 -7.62 -14.88
N ALA A 280 37.74 -7.63 -15.63
CA ALA A 280 38.59 -6.46 -15.73
C ALA A 280 37.78 -5.29 -16.32
N ALA A 281 38.00 -4.10 -15.78
CA ALA A 281 37.23 -2.87 -16.00
C ALA A 281 37.54 -2.19 -17.36
N ASP A 282 38.02 -2.94 -18.36
CA ASP A 282 38.66 -2.34 -19.54
C ASP A 282 37.68 -1.69 -20.54
N ASP A 283 36.36 -1.83 -20.34
CA ASP A 283 35.33 -1.28 -21.25
C ASP A 283 34.32 -0.31 -20.57
N ALA A 284 34.55 0.14 -19.33
CA ALA A 284 33.65 1.11 -18.71
C ALA A 284 33.91 2.54 -19.28
N PRO A 285 32.91 3.22 -19.88
CA PRO A 285 33.08 4.59 -20.36
C PRO A 285 33.40 5.55 -19.20
N ALA A 286 34.33 6.48 -19.43
CA ALA A 286 34.76 7.44 -18.43
C ALA A 286 33.58 8.31 -17.94
N PRO A 287 33.49 8.61 -16.62
CA PRO A 287 32.42 9.43 -16.08
C PRO A 287 32.47 10.87 -16.63
N PRO A 288 31.32 11.54 -16.82
CA PRO A 288 31.26 12.93 -17.24
C PRO A 288 31.84 13.86 -16.17
N PRO A 289 32.42 15.03 -16.56
CA PRO A 289 33.05 15.96 -15.62
C PRO A 289 32.02 16.60 -14.66
N GLU A 290 32.38 16.63 -13.37
CA GLU A 290 31.60 17.24 -12.28
C GLU A 290 31.36 18.75 -12.52
N ARG A 291 30.15 19.24 -12.18
CA ARG A 291 29.81 20.66 -12.17
C ARG A 291 30.00 21.24 -10.77
N GLU A 292 30.73 22.36 -10.69
CA GLU A 292 30.97 23.12 -9.46
C GLU A 292 29.69 23.77 -8.91
N ALA A 293 29.46 23.65 -7.60
CA ALA A 293 28.34 24.25 -6.86
C ALA A 293 28.64 25.71 -6.43
N PRO A 294 27.63 26.59 -6.32
CA PRO A 294 27.82 27.98 -5.90
C PRO A 294 27.92 28.12 -4.37
N ALA A 295 28.75 29.08 -3.94
CA ALA A 295 29.04 29.40 -2.54
C ALA A 295 27.90 30.13 -1.82
N GLU A 296 27.65 29.78 -0.55
CA GLU A 296 26.71 30.44 0.35
C GLU A 296 27.38 31.59 1.14
N GLU A 297 26.65 32.71 1.32
CA GLU A 297 27.05 33.88 2.11
C GLU A 297 26.65 33.73 3.58
N GLU A 298 27.58 34.02 4.49
CA GLU A 298 27.38 34.06 5.94
C GLU A 298 26.76 35.40 6.40
N GLY A 299 25.71 35.33 7.22
CA GLY A 299 25.03 36.47 7.85
C GLY A 299 25.12 36.45 9.38
N ALA A 300 25.36 37.63 9.94
CA ALA A 300 25.84 37.92 11.29
C ALA A 300 24.82 37.77 12.44
N GLY A 301 25.36 37.77 13.67
CA GLY A 301 24.73 37.34 14.91
C GLY A 301 23.81 38.34 15.64
N LYS A 302 23.15 37.83 16.70
CA LYS A 302 22.35 38.60 17.65
C LYS A 302 22.59 38.14 19.11
N GLU A 303 22.63 39.13 19.99
CA GLU A 303 22.83 39.10 21.45
C GLU A 303 21.73 38.37 22.25
N PRO A 304 22.04 37.88 23.46
CA PRO A 304 21.11 37.13 24.30
C PRO A 304 20.27 38.02 25.24
N ALA A 305 18.98 37.67 25.37
CA ALA A 305 18.03 38.31 26.29
C ALA A 305 17.92 37.58 27.63
N ASN A 306 17.57 38.34 28.68
CA ASN A 306 17.48 37.96 30.10
C ASN A 306 16.47 36.84 30.42
N PRO A 307 16.68 36.09 31.53
CA PRO A 307 15.88 34.92 31.88
C PRO A 307 14.55 35.26 32.58
N THR A 308 13.48 34.62 32.11
CA THR A 308 12.09 34.68 32.61
C THR A 308 11.88 33.64 33.73
N PRO A 309 10.89 33.82 34.64
CA PRO A 309 10.76 33.04 35.88
C PRO A 309 10.44 31.56 35.67
N VAL A 310 10.99 30.74 36.57
CA VAL A 310 10.92 29.27 36.58
C VAL A 310 9.48 28.77 36.72
N GLU A 311 8.96 28.23 35.63
CA GLU A 311 7.67 27.55 35.50
C GLU A 311 7.75 26.16 36.15
N ALA A 312 6.69 25.77 36.88
CA ALA A 312 6.62 24.48 37.54
C ALA A 312 6.76 23.35 36.50
N THR A 313 7.85 22.56 36.61
CA THR A 313 8.17 21.46 35.71
C THR A 313 7.03 20.43 35.71
N ARG A 314 6.12 20.54 34.73
CA ARG A 314 5.26 19.43 34.33
C ARG A 314 6.16 18.24 34.04
N ALA A 315 5.92 17.12 34.70
CA ALA A 315 6.59 15.86 34.35
C ALA A 315 6.38 15.64 32.84
N ALA A 316 7.48 15.46 32.11
CA ALA A 316 7.42 15.30 30.67
C ALA A 316 6.43 14.18 30.33
N PRO A 317 5.48 14.42 29.40
CA PRO A 317 4.51 13.41 29.05
C PRO A 317 5.24 12.20 28.47
N GLU A 318 4.97 11.01 29.03
CA GLU A 318 5.55 9.75 28.56
C GLU A 318 5.02 9.49 27.13
N CYS A 319 5.91 9.49 26.13
CA CYS A 319 5.50 9.16 24.78
C CYS A 319 5.02 7.70 24.73
N ARG A 320 3.87 7.45 24.11
CA ARG A 320 3.32 6.11 23.94
C ARG A 320 2.58 6.01 22.62
N ILE A 321 2.80 4.92 21.91
CA ILE A 321 2.07 4.58 20.69
C ILE A 321 0.92 3.65 21.04
N TYR A 322 -0.24 3.94 20.46
CA TYR A 322 -1.43 3.10 20.52
C TYR A 322 -1.81 2.67 19.10
N THR A 323 -2.23 1.43 18.94
CA THR A 323 -2.95 0.96 17.74
C THR A 323 -4.14 0.15 18.18
N TYR A 324 -5.23 0.23 17.44
CA TYR A 324 -6.31 -0.76 17.58
C TYR A 324 -5.89 -2.05 16.86
N TRP A 325 -6.11 -3.21 17.48
CA TRP A 325 -5.61 -4.51 17.01
C TRP A 325 -6.66 -5.60 17.21
N GLU A 326 -7.36 -5.97 16.14
CA GLU A 326 -8.42 -6.98 16.16
C GLU A 326 -8.16 -8.09 15.14
N TYR A 327 -6.96 -8.65 15.19
CA TYR A 327 -6.57 -9.80 14.38
C TYR A 327 -6.48 -11.06 15.24
N GLU A 328 -6.82 -12.22 14.68
CA GLU A 328 -6.62 -13.49 15.38
C GLU A 328 -5.13 -13.74 15.63
N GLY A 329 -4.78 -14.04 16.88
CA GLY A 329 -3.41 -14.32 17.31
C GLY A 329 -2.47 -13.13 17.10
N LEU A 330 -1.43 -13.34 16.28
CA LEU A 330 -0.37 -12.36 16.02
C LEU A 330 -0.64 -11.47 14.79
N GLY A 331 -1.74 -11.72 14.07
CA GLY A 331 -2.03 -11.06 12.79
C GLY A 331 -1.06 -11.40 11.64
N PRO A 332 -1.36 -10.91 10.42
CA PRO A 332 -0.51 -11.04 9.25
C PRO A 332 0.93 -10.58 9.47
N LEU A 333 1.90 -11.20 8.78
CA LEU A 333 3.32 -10.87 8.93
C LEU A 333 3.62 -9.41 8.58
N TYR A 334 3.01 -8.84 7.53
CA TYR A 334 3.30 -7.47 7.13
C TYR A 334 2.84 -6.43 8.16
N LEU A 335 1.67 -6.60 8.79
CA LEU A 335 1.22 -5.72 9.89
C LEU A 335 2.13 -5.84 11.10
N ARG A 336 2.64 -7.05 11.38
CA ARG A 336 3.68 -7.22 12.41
C ARG A 336 4.97 -6.51 12.05
N LEU A 337 5.36 -6.52 10.77
CA LEU A 337 6.51 -5.76 10.30
C LEU A 337 6.25 -4.25 10.38
N ASN A 338 5.01 -3.77 10.25
CA ASN A 338 4.64 -2.38 10.49
C ASN A 338 4.72 -2.01 11.97
N VAL A 339 4.11 -2.78 12.88
CA VAL A 339 4.24 -2.55 14.33
C VAL A 339 5.72 -2.60 14.74
N GLU A 340 6.46 -3.56 14.20
CA GLU A 340 7.90 -3.66 14.41
C GLU A 340 8.64 -2.44 13.83
N SER A 341 8.21 -1.90 12.69
CA SER A 341 8.70 -0.61 12.18
C SER A 341 8.43 0.50 13.20
N TRP A 342 7.29 0.50 13.91
CA TRP A 342 7.03 1.52 14.92
C TRP A 342 7.90 1.42 16.14
N ARG A 343 8.08 0.20 16.65
CA ARG A 343 8.98 -0.08 17.77
C ARG A 343 10.40 0.40 17.47
N ARG A 344 10.80 0.27 16.22
CA ARG A 344 12.10 0.70 15.72
C ARG A 344 12.19 2.24 15.67
N ASN A 345 11.13 2.88 15.16
CA ASN A 345 11.06 4.31 14.88
C ASN A 345 10.41 5.18 15.97
N ALA A 346 10.30 4.69 17.21
CA ALA A 346 9.66 5.43 18.30
C ALA A 346 10.36 5.22 19.64
N ARG A 347 11.66 5.45 19.68
CA ARG A 347 12.53 4.99 20.78
C ARG A 347 12.27 5.70 22.11
N ALA A 348 11.93 6.99 22.07
CA ALA A 348 11.50 7.72 23.28
C ALA A 348 10.06 7.38 23.69
N CYS A 349 9.34 6.65 22.86
CA CYS A 349 8.02 6.14 23.19
C CYS A 349 8.14 4.75 23.82
N GLY A 350 7.26 4.46 24.78
CA GLY A 350 7.15 3.10 25.32
C GLY A 350 6.73 2.09 24.26
N GLU A 351 6.79 0.81 24.60
CA GLU A 351 6.29 -0.30 23.77
C GLU A 351 4.88 0.03 23.21
N PRO A 352 4.65 -0.11 21.90
CA PRO A 352 3.34 0.11 21.31
C PRO A 352 2.27 -0.73 22.00
N VAL A 353 1.20 -0.07 22.40
CA VAL A 353 0.08 -0.71 23.07
C VAL A 353 -0.90 -1.19 22.00
N LEU A 354 -1.01 -2.51 21.88
CA LEU A 354 -2.02 -3.16 21.06
C LEU A 354 -3.35 -3.16 21.82
N VAL A 355 -4.24 -2.24 21.44
CA VAL A 355 -5.55 -2.08 22.06
C VAL A 355 -6.54 -3.03 21.38
N THR A 356 -7.14 -3.91 22.18
CA THR A 356 -8.11 -4.92 21.78
C THR A 356 -9.44 -4.67 22.48
N LEU A 357 -10.51 -5.39 22.12
CA LEU A 357 -11.77 -5.34 22.86
C LEU A 357 -11.61 -5.71 24.34
N ALA A 358 -10.66 -6.58 24.68
CA ALA A 358 -10.48 -7.08 26.04
C ALA A 358 -9.84 -6.04 26.97
N ASN A 359 -8.95 -5.17 26.46
CA ASN A 359 -8.20 -4.19 27.26
C ASN A 359 -8.57 -2.73 26.97
N VAL A 360 -9.46 -2.43 26.02
CA VAL A 360 -9.80 -1.05 25.63
C VAL A 360 -10.24 -0.18 26.82
N ARG A 361 -10.95 -0.74 27.80
CA ARG A 361 -11.40 -0.02 29.00
C ARG A 361 -10.26 0.36 29.95
N GLU A 362 -9.12 -0.30 29.88
CA GLU A 362 -7.93 0.06 30.66
C GLU A 362 -7.31 1.37 30.15
N HIS A 363 -7.44 1.63 28.85
CA HIS A 363 -6.88 2.82 28.20
C HIS A 363 -7.91 3.93 27.96
N VAL A 364 -9.19 3.57 27.82
CA VAL A 364 -10.33 4.49 27.64
C VAL A 364 -11.45 4.09 28.60
N PRO A 365 -11.36 4.45 29.90
CA PRO A 365 -12.30 3.97 30.92
C PRO A 365 -13.77 4.34 30.66
N ASP A 366 -14.00 5.46 29.96
CA ASP A 366 -15.31 5.99 29.64
C ASP A 366 -15.79 5.64 28.21
N VAL A 367 -15.22 4.60 27.58
CA VAL A 367 -15.70 4.06 26.30
C VAL A 367 -17.16 3.56 26.44
N PRO A 368 -18.11 4.01 25.59
CA PRO A 368 -19.52 3.67 25.70
C PRO A 368 -19.81 2.21 25.27
N GLU A 369 -20.92 1.62 25.72
CA GLU A 369 -21.30 0.23 25.35
C GLU A 369 -21.54 0.07 23.85
N GLU A 370 -22.02 1.13 23.20
CA GLU A 370 -22.29 1.19 21.78
C GLU A 370 -21.02 0.95 20.93
N PHE A 371 -19.83 1.23 21.46
CA PHE A 371 -18.53 0.93 20.80
C PHE A 371 -18.39 -0.56 20.49
N PHE A 372 -18.82 -1.43 21.42
CA PHE A 372 -18.70 -2.89 21.28
C PHE A 372 -19.71 -3.48 20.29
N ARG A 373 -20.62 -2.65 19.75
CA ARG A 373 -21.60 -3.04 18.72
C ARG A 373 -21.22 -2.53 17.33
N LEU A 374 -20.10 -1.81 17.21
CA LEU A 374 -19.62 -1.34 15.92
C LEU A 374 -19.31 -2.55 15.01
N PRO A 375 -19.79 -2.55 13.76
CA PRO A 375 -19.87 -3.76 12.95
C PRO A 375 -18.52 -4.29 12.45
N TYR A 376 -17.47 -3.46 12.41
CA TYR A 376 -16.16 -3.85 11.90
C TYR A 376 -15.00 -3.13 12.63
N PRO A 377 -13.77 -3.68 12.60
CA PRO A 377 -12.61 -3.15 13.34
C PRO A 377 -12.20 -1.72 12.99
N GLU A 378 -12.35 -1.31 11.73
CA GLU A 378 -11.95 0.01 11.22
C GLU A 378 -12.82 1.12 11.85
N ALA A 379 -14.14 0.94 11.90
CA ALA A 379 -15.05 1.87 12.59
C ALA A 379 -14.72 1.99 14.09
N ARG A 380 -14.23 0.90 14.70
CA ARG A 380 -13.79 0.92 16.10
C ARG A 380 -12.48 1.68 16.24
N ALA A 381 -11.50 1.46 15.35
CA ALA A 381 -10.24 2.19 15.32
C ALA A 381 -10.47 3.71 15.18
N ASP A 382 -11.32 4.12 14.24
CA ASP A 382 -11.67 5.51 13.99
C ASP A 382 -12.35 6.17 15.19
N PHE A 383 -13.21 5.44 15.90
CA PHE A 383 -13.84 5.95 17.11
C PHE A 383 -12.86 6.05 18.27
N ILE A 384 -12.05 5.00 18.49
CA ILE A 384 -11.28 4.85 19.74
C ILE A 384 -10.00 5.68 19.75
N LYS A 385 -9.42 6.02 18.58
CA LYS A 385 -8.18 6.82 18.51
C LYS A 385 -8.25 8.13 19.27
N TRP A 386 -9.38 8.83 19.16
CA TRP A 386 -9.62 10.08 19.89
C TRP A 386 -9.67 9.87 21.41
N GLY A 387 -10.33 8.81 21.86
CA GLY A 387 -10.42 8.45 23.28
C GLY A 387 -9.06 8.04 23.86
N LEU A 388 -8.24 7.33 23.08
CA LEU A 388 -6.89 6.92 23.46
C LEU A 388 -5.97 8.11 23.67
N VAL A 389 -5.85 8.99 22.66
CA VAL A 389 -5.00 10.18 22.74
C VAL A 389 -5.52 11.17 23.80
N TYR A 390 -6.84 11.35 23.94
CA TYR A 390 -7.39 12.20 25.00
C TYR A 390 -7.00 11.71 26.41
N ASN A 391 -7.20 10.41 26.68
CA ASN A 391 -7.02 9.88 28.04
C ASN A 391 -5.55 9.73 28.44
N ASN A 392 -4.68 9.46 27.46
CA ASN A 392 -3.31 9.05 27.72
C ASN A 392 -2.27 10.03 27.17
N GLY A 393 -2.63 10.89 26.22
CA GLY A 393 -1.67 11.57 25.35
C GLY A 393 -1.03 10.57 24.38
N GLY A 394 0.10 10.95 23.79
CA GLY A 394 0.87 10.06 22.92
C GLY A 394 0.39 10.13 21.48
N ILE A 395 0.53 9.01 20.79
CA ILE A 395 0.30 8.86 19.36
C ILE A 395 -0.62 7.66 19.13
N PHE A 396 -1.61 7.80 18.27
CA PHE A 396 -2.34 6.69 17.68
C PHE A 396 -1.86 6.50 16.23
N ILE A 397 -1.63 5.24 15.84
CA ILE A 397 -1.19 4.83 14.50
C ILE A 397 -2.06 3.65 14.03
N GLU A 398 -2.54 3.68 12.80
CA GLU A 398 -3.23 2.54 12.17
C GLU A 398 -2.24 1.42 11.79
N PRO A 399 -2.61 0.13 11.95
CA PRO A 399 -1.69 -1.01 11.84
C PRO A 399 -1.03 -1.21 10.46
N ASP A 400 -1.61 -0.64 9.41
CA ASP A 400 -1.12 -0.70 8.04
C ASP A 400 -0.15 0.45 7.68
N VAL A 401 0.07 1.40 8.60
CA VAL A 401 1.07 2.46 8.42
C VAL A 401 2.47 1.88 8.57
N LEU A 402 3.23 1.85 7.48
CA LEU A 402 4.65 1.58 7.54
C LEU A 402 5.37 2.85 7.98
N MET A 403 6.04 2.80 9.12
CA MET A 403 6.86 3.92 9.57
C MET A 403 8.26 3.77 9.01
N THR A 404 8.70 4.84 8.36
CA THR A 404 10.02 4.96 7.73
C THR A 404 10.84 6.08 8.36
N GLN A 405 10.25 6.84 9.29
CA GLN A 405 10.80 8.03 9.93
C GLN A 405 10.47 8.06 11.43
N ASP A 406 11.27 8.76 12.26
CA ASP A 406 11.13 8.78 13.73
C ASP A 406 9.89 9.56 14.06
N ILE A 407 9.03 8.97 14.87
CA ILE A 407 7.83 9.65 15.30
C ILE A 407 8.05 10.60 16.48
N GLU A 408 9.26 10.62 17.06
CA GLU A 408 9.63 11.59 18.10
C GLU A 408 9.47 13.03 17.64
N ALA A 409 9.85 13.35 16.39
CA ALA A 409 9.66 14.70 15.85
C ALA A 409 8.17 15.09 15.81
N LEU A 410 7.30 14.11 15.57
CA LEU A 410 5.85 14.28 15.60
C LEU A 410 5.34 14.43 17.04
N PHE A 411 5.84 13.63 17.99
CA PHE A 411 5.48 13.74 19.40
C PHE A 411 5.94 15.07 20.01
N LYS A 412 7.14 15.54 19.69
CA LYS A 412 7.67 16.81 20.19
C LYS A 412 6.80 17.99 19.77
N LYS A 413 6.24 17.95 18.55
CA LYS A 413 5.26 18.96 18.12
C LYS A 413 4.02 19.00 19.03
N THR A 414 3.68 17.94 19.76
CA THR A 414 2.56 17.96 20.72
C THR A 414 2.81 18.83 21.95
N GLU A 415 4.06 19.28 22.17
CA GLU A 415 4.39 20.29 23.18
C GLU A 415 3.91 21.68 22.76
N GLU A 416 3.91 21.96 21.46
CA GLU A 416 3.53 23.25 20.87
C GLU A 416 2.08 23.24 20.36
N PHE A 417 1.57 22.07 19.97
CA PHE A 417 0.28 21.92 19.31
C PHE A 417 -0.64 20.94 20.07
N ASP A 418 -1.91 21.32 20.22
CA ASP A 418 -2.95 20.46 20.81
C ASP A 418 -3.31 19.24 19.94
N LEU A 419 -2.94 19.28 18.65
CA LEU A 419 -3.12 18.25 17.65
C LEU A 419 -1.94 18.27 16.67
N VAL A 420 -1.33 17.11 16.46
CA VAL A 420 -0.39 16.85 15.38
C VAL A 420 -0.88 15.64 14.61
N SER A 421 -0.88 15.70 13.29
CA SER A 421 -1.47 14.63 12.49
C SER A 421 -0.87 14.54 11.09
N SER A 422 -0.87 13.34 10.52
CA SER A 422 -0.56 13.12 9.11
C SER A 422 -1.75 13.54 8.25
N GLN A 423 -1.58 14.57 7.44
CA GLN A 423 -2.57 14.94 6.43
C GLN A 423 -2.03 14.56 5.05
N GLU A 424 -2.87 13.94 4.22
CA GLU A 424 -2.60 13.84 2.79
C GLU A 424 -2.67 15.26 2.20
N GLU A 425 -1.57 15.75 1.63
CA GLU A 425 -1.37 17.12 1.09
C GLU A 425 -2.65 17.93 0.85
N SER A 426 -3.00 18.79 1.81
CA SER A 426 -3.62 20.09 1.51
C SER A 426 -2.60 21.19 1.83
N ASP A 427 -2.87 22.39 1.36
CA ASP A 427 -2.17 23.67 1.48
C ASP A 427 -1.84 24.16 2.92
N GLY A 428 -1.65 23.24 3.87
CA GLY A 428 -1.39 23.53 5.29
C GLY A 428 -2.66 23.79 6.09
N VAL A 429 -3.85 23.63 5.50
CA VAL A 429 -5.15 23.83 6.15
C VAL A 429 -5.85 22.50 6.39
N CYS A 430 -6.19 22.19 7.64
CA CYS A 430 -7.02 21.05 7.98
C CYS A 430 -8.42 21.21 7.36
N THR A 431 -8.80 20.32 6.45
CA THR A 431 -10.11 20.32 5.77
C THR A 431 -11.17 19.57 6.58
N ASP A 432 -12.45 19.79 6.25
CA ASP A 432 -13.61 19.19 6.94
C ASP A 432 -13.66 17.63 6.88
N GLN A 433 -12.90 17.00 5.98
CA GLN A 433 -12.73 15.54 5.89
C GLN A 433 -11.43 15.10 6.58
N PHE A 434 -11.43 15.09 7.90
CA PHE A 434 -10.25 14.79 8.70
C PHE A 434 -10.33 13.38 9.33
N ASN A 435 -9.86 12.36 8.61
CA ASN A 435 -9.65 11.01 9.17
C ASN A 435 -8.20 10.54 9.02
N PRO A 436 -7.28 11.06 9.84
CA PRO A 436 -5.87 10.72 9.74
C PRO A 436 -5.54 9.32 10.27
N ALA A 437 -4.63 8.64 9.57
CA ALA A 437 -4.03 7.37 9.99
C ALA A 437 -3.05 7.53 11.16
N VAL A 438 -2.54 8.75 11.39
CA VAL A 438 -1.69 9.10 12.53
C VAL A 438 -2.22 10.37 13.22
N VAL A 439 -2.49 10.27 14.52
CA VAL A 439 -2.82 11.42 15.38
C VAL A 439 -2.01 11.41 16.64
N ALA A 440 -1.55 12.58 17.06
CA ALA A 440 -0.85 12.76 18.32
C ALA A 440 -1.32 14.03 19.02
N GLY A 441 -1.19 14.02 20.33
CA GLY A 441 -1.52 15.18 21.14
C GLY A 441 -1.14 15.04 22.60
N PRO A 442 -1.12 16.16 23.34
CA PRO A 442 -0.85 16.13 24.75
C PRO A 442 -2.02 15.48 25.50
N ARG A 443 -1.69 14.81 26.60
CA ARG A 443 -2.67 14.17 27.49
C ARG A 443 -3.66 15.22 27.98
N LYS A 444 -4.97 14.90 27.89
CA LYS A 444 -6.07 15.81 28.25
C LYS A 444 -6.10 17.13 27.47
N SER A 445 -5.56 17.14 26.25
CA SER A 445 -5.76 18.23 25.27
C SER A 445 -7.23 18.67 25.21
N VAL A 446 -7.45 19.99 25.17
CA VAL A 446 -8.80 20.59 25.08
C VAL A 446 -9.46 20.17 23.77
N TYR A 447 -8.68 20.12 22.68
CA TYR A 447 -9.13 19.65 21.38
C TYR A 447 -9.61 18.19 21.45
N PHE A 448 -8.74 17.27 21.86
CA PHE A 448 -9.10 15.83 21.93
C PHE A 448 -10.26 15.57 22.90
N LYS A 449 -10.41 16.37 23.97
CA LYS A 449 -11.56 16.30 24.87
C LYS A 449 -12.87 16.64 24.17
N ALA A 450 -12.88 17.70 23.35
CA ALA A 450 -14.06 18.13 22.61
C ALA A 450 -14.44 17.07 21.56
N VAL A 451 -13.46 16.60 20.78
CA VAL A 451 -13.64 15.55 19.76
C VAL A 451 -14.16 14.26 20.40
N TRP A 452 -13.52 13.76 21.47
CA TRP A 452 -13.96 12.55 22.17
C TRP A 452 -15.39 12.65 22.69
N ARG A 453 -15.78 13.80 23.26
CA ARG A 453 -17.15 14.03 23.74
C ARG A 453 -18.16 14.06 22.60
N ALA A 454 -17.82 14.71 21.49
CA ALA A 454 -18.68 14.77 20.31
C ALA A 454 -18.89 13.37 19.70
N HIS A 455 -17.82 12.60 19.47
CA HIS A 455 -17.90 11.23 18.97
C HIS A 455 -18.73 10.34 19.90
N LYS A 456 -18.46 10.36 21.20
CA LYS A 456 -19.21 9.58 22.19
C LYS A 456 -20.70 9.95 22.21
N SER A 457 -21.03 11.24 22.24
CA SER A 457 -22.41 11.72 22.20
C SER A 457 -23.11 11.30 20.89
N LYS A 458 -22.41 11.39 19.76
CA LYS A 458 -22.94 10.98 18.45
C LYS A 458 -23.27 9.49 18.46
N LEU A 459 -22.34 8.66 18.94
CA LEU A 459 -22.54 7.21 19.03
C LEU A 459 -23.70 6.84 19.97
N GLN A 460 -23.78 7.45 21.15
CA GLN A 460 -24.85 7.18 22.15
C GLN A 460 -26.24 7.67 21.70
N ASN A 461 -26.31 8.84 21.06
CA ASN A 461 -27.59 9.43 20.66
C ASN A 461 -28.20 8.72 19.45
N HIS A 462 -27.36 8.20 18.56
CA HIS A 462 -27.84 7.58 17.33
C HIS A 462 -27.88 6.04 17.38
N CYS A 463 -27.22 5.44 18.37
CA CYS A 463 -27.33 4.02 18.69
C CYS A 463 -27.88 3.81 20.11
N PRO A 464 -29.04 4.40 20.47
CA PRO A 464 -29.54 4.30 21.83
C PRO A 464 -29.74 2.83 22.20
N ILE A 465 -29.28 2.47 23.40
CA ILE A 465 -29.58 1.18 24.02
C ILE A 465 -31.10 1.13 24.26
N ALA A 466 -31.85 0.70 23.24
CA ALA A 466 -33.25 0.35 23.43
C ALA A 466 -33.28 -0.89 24.31
N ASP A 467 -33.87 -0.74 25.50
CA ASP A 467 -34.22 -1.75 26.49
C ASP A 467 -33.89 -3.20 26.08
N LYS A 468 -32.77 -3.72 26.61
CA LYS A 468 -32.27 -5.11 26.83
C LYS A 468 -32.84 -6.33 26.06
N GLN A 469 -33.67 -6.18 25.03
CA GLN A 469 -34.40 -7.27 24.36
C GLN A 469 -34.35 -7.21 22.84
N LYS A 470 -33.70 -6.21 22.23
CA LYS A 470 -33.48 -6.19 20.78
C LYS A 470 -32.02 -5.84 20.50
N GLU A 471 -31.29 -6.75 19.89
CA GLU A 471 -30.07 -6.39 19.18
C GLU A 471 -30.45 -5.29 18.18
N ILE A 472 -29.78 -4.14 18.27
CA ILE A 472 -29.83 -3.10 17.25
C ILE A 472 -28.41 -3.05 16.70
N VAL A 473 -28.27 -3.35 15.41
CA VAL A 473 -27.04 -3.11 14.66
C VAL A 473 -27.15 -1.67 14.15
N CYS A 474 -26.13 -0.85 14.39
CA CYS A 474 -26.12 0.54 13.94
C CYS A 474 -25.17 0.64 12.73
N CYS A 475 -25.65 1.24 11.64
CA CYS A 475 -24.83 1.56 10.48
C CYS A 475 -24.56 3.06 10.46
N PHE A 476 -23.35 3.45 10.09
CA PHE A 476 -23.03 4.84 9.80
C PHE A 476 -23.44 5.15 8.36
N ASP A 477 -24.17 6.25 8.17
CA ASP A 477 -24.55 6.76 6.86
C ASP A 477 -23.70 8.00 6.56
N ASP A 478 -22.61 7.78 5.83
CA ASP A 478 -21.61 8.80 5.49
C ASP A 478 -22.21 9.97 4.68
N ILE A 479 -23.32 9.76 3.97
CA ILE A 479 -23.97 10.79 3.13
C ILE A 479 -24.66 11.85 4.00
N ASN A 480 -25.20 11.44 5.15
CA ASN A 480 -25.98 12.29 6.04
C ASN A 480 -25.24 12.67 7.33
N ASP A 481 -23.98 12.23 7.47
CA ASP A 481 -23.17 12.34 8.68
C ASP A 481 -23.91 11.84 9.94
N ALA A 482 -24.72 10.79 9.80
CA ALA A 482 -25.62 10.31 10.85
C ALA A 482 -25.52 8.80 11.01
N TRP A 483 -25.64 8.28 12.24
CA TRP A 483 -25.85 6.84 12.40
C TRP A 483 -27.33 6.51 12.30
N LEU A 484 -27.64 5.46 11.55
CA LEU A 484 -29.00 4.95 11.37
C LEU A 484 -29.14 3.60 12.06
N PRO A 485 -30.18 3.39 12.89
CA PRO A 485 -30.47 2.07 13.42
C PRO A 485 -30.94 1.14 12.28
N LEU A 486 -30.28 -0.01 12.09
CA LEU A 486 -30.88 -1.09 11.30
C LEU A 486 -32.13 -1.53 12.05
N LYS A 487 -33.29 -1.43 11.38
CA LYS A 487 -34.52 -2.04 11.87
C LYS A 487 -34.28 -3.54 11.97
N THR A 488 -34.05 -4.03 13.19
CA THR A 488 -34.03 -5.48 13.42
C THR A 488 -35.44 -6.02 13.26
N VAL A 489 -35.56 -7.02 12.38
CA VAL A 489 -36.74 -7.86 12.29
C VAL A 489 -36.79 -8.65 13.61
N PRO A 490 -37.89 -8.61 14.39
CA PRO A 490 -37.92 -9.29 15.68
C PRO A 490 -37.64 -10.79 15.53
N ALA A 491 -36.66 -11.29 16.27
CA ALA A 491 -36.48 -12.70 16.53
C ALA A 491 -37.57 -13.20 17.49
N SER A 492 -38.81 -13.29 17.01
CA SER A 492 -39.87 -14.04 17.69
C SER A 492 -40.50 -14.99 16.69
N GLY A 493 -39.97 -16.22 16.66
CA GLY A 493 -40.69 -17.38 16.17
C GLY A 493 -41.87 -17.68 17.09
N ALA A 494 -42.96 -16.92 16.94
CA ALA A 494 -44.27 -17.28 17.45
C ALA A 494 -45.29 -16.88 16.39
N ARG A 495 -45.84 -17.87 15.66
CA ARG A 495 -47.01 -17.66 14.80
C ARG A 495 -48.18 -17.25 15.69
N PRO A 496 -48.76 -16.05 15.56
CA PRO A 496 -50.10 -15.81 16.05
C PRO A 496 -51.05 -16.47 15.05
N LYS A 497 -51.56 -17.66 15.38
CA LYS A 497 -52.86 -18.07 14.85
C LYS A 497 -53.89 -17.13 15.45
N LYS A 498 -54.37 -16.15 14.70
CA LYS A 498 -55.75 -15.66 14.78
C LYS A 498 -56.09 -14.69 13.65
N ASN A 499 -57.16 -15.04 12.95
CA ASN A 499 -57.93 -14.18 12.07
C ASN A 499 -58.31 -12.88 12.79
N PHE A 500 -58.04 -11.73 12.18
CA PHE A 500 -58.83 -10.52 12.40
C PHE A 500 -58.90 -9.69 11.12
N THR A 501 -60.12 -9.61 10.60
CA THR A 501 -60.60 -8.62 9.65
C THR A 501 -60.60 -7.23 10.30
N SER A 502 -59.91 -6.26 9.73
CA SER A 502 -60.35 -4.86 9.59
C SER A 502 -59.25 -3.99 8.99
N LYS A 503 -59.66 -3.13 8.04
CA LYS A 503 -58.87 -1.99 7.54
C LYS A 503 -58.58 -1.01 8.69
N PRO A 504 -57.53 -0.17 8.56
CA PRO A 504 -57.81 1.21 8.14
C PRO A 504 -56.80 1.80 7.16
N GLU A 505 -57.16 3.01 6.76
CA GLU A 505 -56.78 3.79 5.59
C GLU A 505 -55.40 4.43 5.66
N GLY A 506 -54.85 4.72 4.48
CA GLY A 506 -54.17 6.00 4.23
C GLY A 506 -52.64 6.01 4.28
N ALA A 507 -51.99 5.80 3.14
CA ALA A 507 -50.89 6.66 2.67
C ALA A 507 -50.57 6.36 1.20
N LYS A 508 -50.66 7.39 0.37
CA LYS A 508 -50.41 7.37 -1.07
C LYS A 508 -48.92 7.21 -1.35
N LEU A 509 -48.54 6.19 -2.13
CA LEU A 509 -47.29 6.18 -2.89
C LEU A 509 -47.64 6.09 -4.38
N ARG A 510 -47.41 7.20 -5.08
CA ARG A 510 -47.54 7.31 -6.54
C ARG A 510 -46.39 6.54 -7.19
N ALA A 511 -46.65 5.33 -7.69
CA ALA A 511 -45.82 4.72 -8.70
C ALA A 511 -46.28 5.21 -10.09
N ARG A 512 -45.44 6.01 -10.77
CA ARG A 512 -45.60 6.26 -12.21
C ARG A 512 -44.96 5.09 -12.96
N TYR A 513 -45.79 4.26 -13.56
CA TYR A 513 -45.39 3.39 -14.66
C TYR A 513 -45.20 4.25 -15.92
N CYS A 514 -44.03 4.15 -16.56
CA CYS A 514 -43.91 4.46 -17.98
C CYS A 514 -43.67 3.13 -18.71
N LYS A 515 -44.52 2.88 -19.69
CA LYS A 515 -44.59 1.67 -20.50
C LYS A 515 -44.21 2.04 -21.94
N GLU A 516 -43.25 1.28 -22.49
CA GLU A 516 -43.04 0.90 -23.91
C GLU A 516 -42.63 1.97 -24.96
N PRO A 517 -42.09 1.59 -26.16
CA PRO A 517 -42.15 0.26 -26.82
C PRO A 517 -40.90 -0.28 -27.56
N SER A 518 -40.87 -1.62 -27.68
CA SER A 518 -40.50 -2.51 -28.81
C SER A 518 -39.26 -2.28 -29.70
N GLY A 519 -38.54 -3.38 -30.02
CA GLY A 519 -37.84 -3.48 -31.30
C GLY A 519 -36.79 -4.59 -31.51
N LEU A 520 -37.26 -5.74 -32.01
CA LEU A 520 -36.61 -6.73 -32.91
C LEU A 520 -35.46 -7.67 -32.48
N LEU A 521 -35.70 -8.95 -32.85
CA LEU A 521 -34.83 -10.11 -32.91
C LEU A 521 -33.75 -10.01 -34.00
N LEU A 522 -32.64 -10.74 -33.82
CA LEU A 522 -32.14 -11.68 -34.82
C LEU A 522 -31.26 -12.77 -34.17
N SER A 523 -31.39 -13.97 -34.72
CA SER A 523 -30.85 -15.25 -34.24
C SER A 523 -29.41 -15.47 -34.65
N GLN A 524 -28.68 -16.33 -33.93
CA GLN A 524 -27.78 -17.30 -34.58
C GLN A 524 -27.57 -18.54 -33.69
N ARG A 525 -27.72 -19.71 -34.34
CA ARG A 525 -27.42 -21.05 -33.81
C ARG A 525 -25.94 -21.36 -34.02
N VAL A 526 -25.31 -22.04 -33.06
CA VAL A 526 -24.22 -23.00 -33.31
C VAL A 526 -24.46 -24.25 -32.46
N ASP A 527 -24.26 -25.40 -33.09
CA ASP A 527 -24.60 -26.77 -32.69
C ASP A 527 -23.52 -27.40 -31.76
N PRO A 528 -23.86 -28.41 -30.92
CA PRO A 528 -22.98 -28.99 -29.90
C PRO A 528 -22.46 -30.39 -30.25
N THR A 529 -21.22 -30.72 -29.85
CA THR A 529 -20.69 -32.10 -29.83
C THR A 529 -20.00 -32.41 -28.49
N THR A 530 -20.82 -32.93 -27.57
CA THR A 530 -20.68 -33.94 -26.46
C THR A 530 -19.29 -34.51 -26.03
N PRO A 531 -19.13 -35.18 -24.83
CA PRO A 531 -20.13 -35.49 -23.78
C PRO A 531 -19.72 -35.41 -22.27
N SER A 532 -20.78 -35.44 -21.42
CA SER A 532 -20.90 -35.98 -20.04
C SER A 532 -20.23 -35.21 -18.87
N CYS A 533 -20.88 -34.96 -17.72
CA CYS A 533 -21.89 -35.74 -17.01
C CYS A 533 -22.89 -34.86 -16.22
N MET A 534 -24.18 -35.21 -16.31
CA MET A 534 -25.28 -34.69 -15.49
C MET A 534 -25.21 -35.24 -14.05
N VAL A 535 -25.52 -34.40 -13.06
CA VAL A 535 -26.62 -34.67 -12.12
C VAL A 535 -27.37 -33.35 -11.89
N SER A 536 -28.59 -33.30 -12.38
CA SER A 536 -29.58 -32.27 -12.11
C SER A 536 -30.51 -32.78 -11.01
N GLN A 537 -30.82 -31.95 -10.02
CA GLN A 537 -32.11 -32.03 -9.31
C GLN A 537 -32.73 -30.64 -9.23
N LEU A 538 -33.93 -30.55 -9.82
CA LEU A 538 -34.85 -29.42 -9.81
C LEU A 538 -35.69 -29.43 -8.53
N ALA A 539 -35.77 -28.30 -7.86
CA ALA A 539 -36.98 -27.75 -7.22
C ALA A 539 -36.68 -26.27 -6.89
N ALA A 540 -37.21 -25.31 -7.65
CA ALA A 540 -38.55 -24.73 -7.50
C ALA A 540 -38.72 -23.86 -6.24
N ASN A 541 -38.98 -22.58 -6.50
CA ASN A 541 -39.59 -21.55 -5.65
C ASN A 541 -38.75 -20.95 -4.52
N GLY A 542 -38.36 -19.69 -4.74
CA GLY A 542 -38.75 -18.55 -3.91
C GLY A 542 -38.23 -18.48 -2.47
N ILE A 543 -37.68 -17.29 -2.16
CA ILE A 543 -37.24 -16.78 -0.84
C ILE A 543 -35.74 -16.98 -0.61
N GLY A 544 -35.04 -15.85 -0.54
CA GLY A 544 -33.62 -15.76 -0.26
C GLY A 544 -33.26 -16.34 1.11
N GLY A 545 -32.20 -17.14 1.14
CA GLY A 545 -31.55 -17.58 2.36
C GLY A 545 -30.55 -16.53 2.82
N VAL A 546 -30.78 -15.97 4.00
CA VAL A 546 -29.75 -15.31 4.80
C VAL A 546 -28.95 -16.42 5.47
N HIS A 547 -27.65 -16.51 5.22
CA HIS A 547 -26.76 -17.34 6.01
C HIS A 547 -26.36 -16.56 7.27
N VAL A 548 -26.89 -16.95 8.43
CA VAL A 548 -26.44 -16.50 9.74
C VAL A 548 -25.56 -17.61 10.33
N LEU A 549 -24.29 -17.31 10.59
CA LEU A 549 -23.41 -18.17 11.36
C LEU A 549 -23.58 -17.80 12.85
N ILE A 550 -24.22 -18.66 13.62
CA ILE A 550 -24.27 -18.53 15.09
C ILE A 550 -23.24 -19.50 15.66
N VAL A 551 -22.14 -18.97 16.18
CA VAL A 551 -21.16 -19.74 16.94
C VAL A 551 -21.57 -19.69 18.41
N TYR A 552 -22.00 -20.83 18.96
CA TYR A 552 -21.99 -21.03 20.40
C TYR A 552 -20.57 -21.44 20.81
N GLN A 553 -19.95 -20.70 21.71
CA GLN A 553 -18.84 -21.23 22.51
C GLN A 553 -19.38 -21.73 23.86
N PRO A 554 -18.76 -22.78 24.44
CA PRO A 554 -19.31 -23.55 25.55
C PRO A 554 -19.46 -22.77 26.86
#